data_AF-A0A126RBS5-F1
#
_entry.id   AF-A0A126RBS5-F1
#
_cell.length_a   1.000
_cell.length_b   1.000
_cell.length_c   1.000
_cell.angle_alpha   90.00
_cell.angle_beta   90.00
_cell.angle_gamma   90.00
#
_symmetry.space_group_name_H-M   'P 1'
#
loop_
_entity.id
_entity.type
_entity.pdbx_description
1 polymer ?
#
loop_
_entity_poly.entity_id
_entity_poly.type
_entity_poly.pdbx_seq_one_letter_code
_entity_poly.pdbx_strand_id
1 'polypeptide(L)'
;MEDIIVPIAIVGMLFIGMPWLILHYTTKWRQSPKITDEDEQLLDELHLLARRLEDRLQTVERIVAADNPDFRPDFRTDFRPSRPPQDDGYDFDRQNLQGRN
;
A
#
# COMPACT_ATOMS: atom_id res chain seq x y z
N MET A 1 -52.67 -31.26 11.78
CA MET A 1 -52.45 -30.54 10.50
C MET A 1 -51.12 -29.79 10.51
N GLU A 2 -50.67 -29.30 11.67
CA GLU A 2 -49.35 -28.65 11.82
C GLU A 2 -48.16 -29.57 11.49
N ASP A 3 -48.25 -30.87 11.76
CA ASP A 3 -47.17 -31.84 11.52
C ASP A 3 -46.75 -31.98 10.04
N ILE A 4 -47.62 -31.55 9.12
CA ILE A 4 -47.34 -31.55 7.66
C ILE A 4 -46.87 -30.16 7.21
N ILE A 5 -47.39 -29.10 7.81
CA ILE A 5 -47.11 -27.71 7.40
C ILE A 5 -45.69 -27.30 7.82
N VAL A 6 -45.26 -27.68 9.02
CA VAL A 6 -43.94 -27.34 9.57
C VAL A 6 -42.78 -27.81 8.67
N PRO A 7 -42.69 -29.10 8.26
CA PRO A 7 -41.59 -29.55 7.40
C PRO A 7 -41.64 -28.93 6.01
N ILE A 8 -42.81 -28.68 5.42
CA ILE A 8 -42.93 -28.01 4.12
C ILE A 8 -42.42 -26.57 4.19
N ALA A 9 -42.76 -25.84 5.26
CA ALA A 9 -42.29 -24.48 5.48
C ALA A 9 -40.76 -24.44 5.67
N ILE A 10 -40.20 -25.38 6.43
CA ILE A 10 -38.75 -25.47 6.65
C ILE A 10 -38.01 -25.78 5.34
N VAL A 11 -38.49 -26.74 4.55
CA VAL A 11 -37.89 -27.08 3.26
C VAL A 11 -37.97 -25.90 2.30
N GLY A 12 -39.12 -25.22 2.20
CA GLY A 12 -39.28 -24.02 1.38
C GLY A 12 -38.32 -22.91 1.81
N MET A 13 -38.27 -22.58 3.10
CA MET A 13 -37.36 -21.55 3.64
C MET A 13 -35.90 -21.91 3.42
N LEU A 14 -35.50 -23.18 3.52
CA LEU A 14 -34.11 -23.60 3.35
C LEU A 14 -33.71 -23.56 1.87
N PHE A 15 -34.57 -24.03 0.97
CA PHE A 15 -34.34 -24.00 -0.47
C PHE A 15 -34.46 -22.60 -1.10
N ILE A 16 -35.19 -21.68 -0.47
CA ILE A 16 -35.27 -20.28 -0.93
C ILE A 16 -34.17 -19.45 -0.25
N GLY A 17 -33.94 -19.68 1.04
CA GLY A 17 -32.96 -18.97 1.86
C GLY A 17 -31.51 -19.26 1.47
N MET A 18 -31.15 -20.51 1.14
CA MET A 18 -29.79 -20.85 0.69
C MET A 18 -29.42 -20.12 -0.62
N PRO A 19 -30.20 -20.25 -1.71
CA PRO A 19 -29.95 -19.50 -2.94
C PRO A 19 -30.07 -17.99 -2.75
N TRP A 20 -30.98 -17.51 -1.89
CA TRP A 20 -31.10 -16.08 -1.58
C TRP A 20 -29.84 -15.54 -0.91
N LEU A 21 -29.25 -16.29 0.02
CA LEU A 21 -28.00 -15.91 0.68
C LEU A 21 -26.87 -15.84 -0.36
N ILE A 22 -26.76 -16.84 -1.23
CA ILE A 22 -25.81 -16.85 -2.35
C ILE A 22 -26.06 -15.65 -3.28
N LEU A 23 -27.31 -15.36 -3.64
CA LEU A 23 -27.68 -14.21 -4.49
C LEU A 23 -27.37 -12.87 -3.82
N HIS A 24 -27.60 -12.75 -2.52
CA HIS A 24 -27.30 -11.57 -1.73
C HIS A 24 -25.79 -11.29 -1.68
N TYR A 25 -24.99 -12.33 -1.44
CA TYR A 25 -23.54 -12.19 -1.42
C TYR A 25 -22.95 -12.00 -2.83
N THR A 26 -23.54 -12.58 -3.86
CA THR A 26 -23.08 -12.37 -5.26
C THR A 26 -23.45 -10.99 -5.81
N THR A 27 -24.61 -10.43 -5.45
CA THR A 27 -24.95 -9.02 -5.77
C THR A 27 -24.02 -8.04 -5.05
N LYS A 28 -23.64 -8.34 -3.80
CA LYS A 28 -22.58 -7.60 -3.09
C LYS A 28 -21.19 -7.80 -3.71
N TRP A 29 -20.87 -8.99 -4.23
CA TRP A 29 -19.60 -9.26 -4.91
C TRP A 29 -19.49 -8.60 -6.28
N ARG A 30 -20.60 -8.40 -7.01
CA ARG A 30 -20.61 -7.53 -8.19
C ARG A 30 -20.51 -6.04 -7.84
N GLN A 31 -20.77 -5.67 -6.59
CA GLN A 31 -20.48 -4.36 -6.02
C GLN A 31 -19.08 -4.28 -5.38
N SER A 32 -18.32 -5.37 -5.29
CA SER A 32 -16.89 -5.27 -5.02
C SER A 32 -16.24 -4.77 -6.31
N PRO A 33 -15.72 -3.54 -6.34
CA PRO A 33 -15.11 -3.00 -7.53
C PRO A 33 -13.86 -3.84 -7.81
N LYS A 34 -13.96 -4.75 -8.80
CA LYS A 34 -12.82 -4.94 -9.70
C LYS A 34 -12.49 -3.54 -10.18
N ILE A 35 -11.23 -3.11 -10.03
CA ILE A 35 -10.69 -1.83 -10.54
C ILE A 35 -11.51 -1.40 -11.77
N THR A 36 -12.45 -0.50 -11.52
CA THR A 36 -13.46 -0.10 -12.50
C THR A 36 -12.75 0.91 -13.40
N ASP A 37 -13.06 0.97 -14.69
CA ASP A 37 -12.44 1.95 -15.60
C ASP A 37 -12.46 3.40 -15.06
N GLU A 38 -13.43 3.76 -14.20
CA GLU A 38 -13.48 5.04 -13.48
C GLU A 38 -12.34 5.22 -12.46
N ASP A 39 -11.91 4.16 -11.78
CA ASP A 39 -10.78 4.19 -10.85
C ASP A 39 -9.46 4.35 -11.63
N GLU A 40 -9.33 3.74 -12.81
CA GLU A 40 -8.19 3.98 -13.70
C GLU A 40 -8.15 5.43 -14.20
N GLN A 41 -9.30 6.00 -14.59
CA GLN A 41 -9.41 7.41 -14.95
C GLN A 41 -9.08 8.35 -13.78
N LEU A 42 -9.55 8.02 -12.58
CA LEU A 42 -9.25 8.80 -11.38
C LEU A 42 -7.74 8.75 -11.06
N LEU A 43 -7.12 7.58 -11.19
CA LEU A 43 -5.67 7.43 -11.03
C LEU A 43 -4.89 8.25 -12.06
N ASP A 44 -5.32 8.26 -13.32
CA ASP A 44 -4.71 9.07 -14.38
C ASP A 44 -4.86 10.58 -14.12
N GLU A 45 -6.04 11.01 -13.67
CA GLU A 45 -6.28 12.41 -13.30
C GLU A 45 -5.41 12.82 -12.11
N LEU A 46 -5.34 11.99 -11.06
CA LEU A 46 -4.46 12.23 -9.91
C LEU A 46 -2.99 12.27 -10.32
N HIS A 47 -2.57 11.42 -11.25
CA HIS A 47 -1.21 11.43 -11.78
C HIS A 47 -0.90 12.72 -12.55
N LEU A 48 -1.85 13.20 -13.37
CA LEU A 48 -1.75 14.48 -14.07
C LEU A 48 -1.66 15.66 -13.10
N LEU A 49 -2.48 15.66 -12.05
CA LEU A 49 -2.47 16.68 -11.01
C LEU A 49 -1.15 16.68 -10.23
N ALA A 50 -0.62 15.50 -9.89
CA ALA A 50 0.67 15.36 -9.21
C ALA A 50 1.83 15.94 -10.05
N ARG A 51 1.88 15.64 -11.36
CA ARG A 51 2.90 16.21 -12.26
C ARG A 51 2.83 17.74 -12.30
N ARG A 52 1.62 18.30 -12.40
CA ARG A 52 1.44 19.75 -12.43
C ARG A 52 1.83 20.42 -11.11
N LEU A 53 1.63 19.73 -9.98
CA LEU A 53 2.05 20.22 -8.67
C LEU A 53 3.58 20.24 -8.56
N GLU A 54 4.24 19.20 -9.05
CA GLU A 54 5.71 19.11 -9.13
C GLU A 54 6.31 20.23 -9.99
N ASP A 55 5.75 20.50 -11.17
CA ASP A 55 6.21 21.59 -12.05
C ASP A 55 6.15 22.96 -11.36
N ARG A 56 5.14 23.17 -10.50
CA ARG A 56 5.01 24.39 -9.70
C ARG A 56 5.94 24.40 -8.51
N LEU A 57 6.19 23.24 -7.90
CA LEU A 57 7.14 23.08 -6.81
C LEU A 57 8.54 23.52 -7.25
N GLN A 58 8.98 23.21 -8.47
CA GLN A 58 10.26 23.70 -9.01
C GLN A 58 10.36 25.24 -9.01
N THR A 59 9.24 25.92 -9.30
CA THR A 59 9.19 27.39 -9.25
C THR A 59 9.22 27.89 -7.81
N VAL A 60 8.52 27.22 -6.90
CA VAL A 60 8.54 27.53 -5.46
C VAL A 60 9.95 27.30 -4.88
N GLU A 61 10.64 26.21 -5.24
CA GLU A 61 12.03 25.94 -4.83
C GLU A 61 12.96 27.06 -5.27
N ARG A 62 12.80 27.53 -6.51
CA ARG A 62 13.59 28.66 -7.03
C ARG A 62 13.30 29.97 -6.29
N ILE A 63 12.05 30.24 -5.94
CA ILE A 63 11.67 31.44 -5.19
C ILE A 63 12.19 31.33 -3.74
N VAL A 64 12.00 30.18 -3.09
CA VAL A 64 12.47 29.94 -1.72
C VAL A 64 13.99 30.03 -1.61
N ALA A 65 14.73 29.50 -2.58
CA ALA A 65 16.20 29.62 -2.63
C ALA A 65 16.66 31.07 -2.89
N ALA A 66 15.86 31.86 -3.61
CA ALA A 66 16.14 33.28 -3.82
C ALA A 66 15.80 34.14 -2.59
N ASP A 67 14.77 33.76 -1.83
CA ASP A 67 14.29 34.50 -0.65
C ASP A 67 15.05 34.11 0.64
N ASN A 68 15.63 32.91 0.71
CA ASN A 68 16.43 32.43 1.84
C ASN A 68 17.68 31.67 1.35
N PRO A 69 18.87 32.32 1.29
CA PRO A 69 20.11 31.68 0.80
C PRO A 69 20.65 30.55 1.70
N ASP A 70 20.08 30.38 2.90
CA ASP A 70 20.42 29.32 3.86
C ASP A 70 19.40 28.16 3.84
N PHE A 71 18.41 28.20 2.94
CA PHE A 71 17.43 27.13 2.78
C PHE A 71 18.09 25.91 2.13
N ARG A 72 18.66 25.04 2.97
CA ARG A 72 19.06 23.70 2.59
C ARG A 72 17.78 22.90 2.30
N PRO A 73 17.57 22.38 1.08
CA PRO A 73 16.47 21.47 0.80
C PRO A 73 16.79 20.11 1.44
N ASP A 74 16.70 20.04 2.76
CA ASP A 74 16.82 18.82 3.54
C ASP A 74 15.48 18.06 3.51
N PHE A 75 14.99 17.80 2.31
CA PHE A 75 13.78 17.00 2.12
C PHE A 75 14.02 15.76 1.24
N ARG A 76 15.28 15.46 0.91
CA ARG A 76 15.69 14.18 0.28
C ARG A 76 16.80 13.43 1.02
N THR A 77 17.21 13.87 2.21
CA THR A 77 18.37 13.29 2.92
C THR A 77 18.10 12.63 4.27
N ASP A 78 16.89 12.69 4.82
CA ASP A 78 16.61 12.14 6.16
C ASP A 78 16.26 10.64 6.20
N PHE A 79 16.63 9.89 5.15
CA PHE A 79 16.95 8.46 5.28
C PHE A 79 18.40 8.19 4.88
N ARG A 80 19.34 9.00 5.37
CA ARG A 80 20.67 8.47 5.67
C ARG A 80 20.60 7.92 7.08
N PRO A 81 20.51 6.59 7.30
CA PRO A 81 20.89 6.07 8.61
C PRO A 81 22.31 6.58 8.85
N SER A 82 22.48 7.40 9.88
CA SER A 82 23.78 7.90 10.32
C SER A 82 24.72 6.71 10.35
N ARG A 83 25.67 6.64 9.41
CA ARG A 83 26.65 5.57 9.35
C ARG A 83 27.36 5.62 10.71
N PRO A 84 27.21 4.63 11.60
CA PRO A 84 27.95 4.65 12.84
C PRO A 84 29.44 4.68 12.47
N PRO A 85 30.29 5.38 13.24
CA PRO A 85 31.72 5.37 13.03
C PRO A 85 32.17 3.92 12.83
N GLN A 86 32.67 3.60 11.65
CA GLN A 86 33.29 2.30 11.40
C GLN A 86 34.57 2.29 12.25
N ASP A 87 34.50 1.57 13.37
CA ASP A 87 35.69 1.25 14.15
C ASP A 87 36.38 0.13 13.37
N ASP A 88 37.38 0.50 12.56
CA ASP A 88 38.08 -0.37 11.60
C ASP A 88 39.05 -1.33 12.31
N GLY A 89 38.60 -1.95 13.40
CA GLY A 89 39.39 -2.79 14.30
C GLY A 89 39.17 -4.30 14.16
N TYR A 90 38.64 -4.79 13.03
CA TYR A 90 38.55 -6.22 12.77
C TYR A 90 39.85 -6.74 12.18
N ASP A 91 40.79 -7.09 13.07
CA ASP A 91 42.00 -7.83 12.73
C ASP A 91 41.66 -9.32 12.51
N PHE A 92 41.75 -9.78 11.26
CA PHE A 92 41.46 -11.17 10.85
C PHE A 92 42.67 -12.11 11.00
N ASP A 93 43.81 -11.67 11.55
CA ASP A 93 45.07 -12.42 11.47
C ASP A 93 45.40 -13.34 12.66
N ARG A 94 44.41 -14.10 13.18
CA ARG A 94 44.68 -15.05 14.29
C ARG A 94 44.12 -16.47 14.15
N GLN A 95 44.09 -17.05 12.95
CA GLN A 95 43.64 -18.44 12.84
C GLN A 95 44.51 -19.44 12.05
N ASN A 96 45.65 -19.05 11.46
CA ASN A 96 46.37 -19.97 10.57
C ASN A 96 47.88 -20.16 10.82
N LEU A 97 48.36 -20.02 12.07
CA LEU A 97 49.78 -20.32 12.40
C LEU A 97 50.01 -21.37 13.49
N GLN A 98 48.96 -22.08 13.93
CA GLN A 98 49.09 -23.12 14.96
C GLN A 98 48.57 -24.46 14.45
N GLY A 99 49.34 -25.16 13.59
CA GLY A 99 48.94 -26.52 13.21
C GLY A 99 49.64 -27.19 12.02
N ARG A 100 50.84 -26.78 11.62
CA ARG A 100 51.63 -27.50 10.60
C ARG A 100 53.14 -27.46 10.89
N ASN A 101 53.56 -28.25 11.88
CA ASN A 101 54.71 -29.16 11.82
C ASN A 101 54.79 -29.97 13.10
#